data_AF-A0A1Q9BX55-F1
#
_entry.id   AF-A0A1Q9BX55-F1
#
_cell.length_a   1.000
_cell.length_b   1.000
_cell.length_c   1.000
_cell.angle_alpha   90.00
_cell.angle_beta   90.00
_cell.angle_gamma   90.00
#
_symmetry.space_group_name_H-M   'P 1'
#
loop_
_entity.id
_entity.type
_entity.pdbx_description
1 polymer ?
#
loop_
_entity_poly.entity_id
_entity_poly.type
_entity_poly.pdbx_seq_one_letter_code
_entity_poly.pdbx_strand_id
1 'polypeptide(L)'
;MSPGTQASDVLDREVRAHGHYSLIWVEAVCDDEEVVRFNMLTKVKYSPDFKEMSADQAMSDLTARIQKYSEIYETIQDSEGAFIKLFNLSSKIGTEAVA
;
A
#
# COMPACT_ATOMS: atom_id res chain seq x y z
N MET A 1 -6.53 -5.64 22.19
CA MET A 1 -5.94 -4.52 21.41
C MET A 1 -6.69 -3.28 21.84
N SER A 2 -5.99 -2.22 22.27
CA SER A 2 -6.63 -0.98 22.70
C SER A 2 -7.19 -0.24 21.48
N PRO A 3 -8.33 0.47 21.60
CA PRO A 3 -8.86 1.28 20.52
C PRO A 3 -7.87 2.42 20.18
N GLY A 4 -7.47 2.55 18.92
CA GLY A 4 -6.78 3.74 18.41
C GLY A 4 -5.26 3.71 18.31
N THR A 5 -4.61 2.53 18.34
CA THR A 5 -3.20 2.43 17.89
C THR A 5 -3.20 1.98 16.44
N GLN A 6 -2.85 2.88 15.51
CA GLN A 6 -2.69 2.51 14.10
C GLN A 6 -1.42 1.65 13.95
N ALA A 7 -1.37 0.79 12.92
CA ALA A 7 -0.20 -0.08 12.70
C ALA A 7 1.10 0.73 12.52
N SER A 8 0.98 1.97 12.04
CA SER A 8 2.07 2.94 11.92
C SER A 8 2.74 3.25 13.25
N ASP A 9 1.98 3.45 14.32
CA ASP A 9 2.50 3.77 15.66
C ASP A 9 3.41 2.66 16.25
N VAL A 10 3.13 1.41 15.91
CA VAL A 10 3.89 0.25 16.40
C VAL A 10 5.25 0.18 15.70
N LEU A 11 5.26 0.34 14.38
CA LEU A 11 6.48 0.36 13.57
C LEU A 11 7.36 1.57 13.90
N ASP A 12 6.77 2.75 14.05
CA ASP A 12 7.48 3.96 14.48
C ASP A 12 8.21 3.76 15.81
N ARG A 13 7.52 3.15 16.78
CA ARG A 13 8.08 2.86 18.10
C ARG A 13 9.26 1.89 18.02
N GLU A 14 9.10 0.81 17.25
CA GLU A 14 10.14 -0.21 17.10
C GLU A 14 11.38 0.40 16.43
N VAL A 15 11.20 1.13 15.33
CA VAL A 15 12.31 1.78 14.60
C VAL A 15 13.04 2.77 15.52
N ARG A 16 12.32 3.57 16.30
CA ARG A 16 12.91 4.52 17.26
C ARG A 16 13.65 3.81 18.39
N ALA A 17 13.21 2.64 18.83
CA ALA A 17 13.89 1.86 19.85
C ALA A 17 15.28 1.36 19.40
N HIS A 18 15.48 1.17 18.09
CA HIS A 18 16.77 0.75 17.51
C HIS A 18 17.72 1.91 17.16
N GLY A 19 17.31 3.18 17.35
CA GLY A 19 18.18 4.37 17.43
C GLY A 19 18.97 4.81 16.17
N HIS A 20 19.05 3.97 15.14
CA HIS A 20 19.93 4.19 13.98
C HIS A 20 19.22 4.21 12.63
N TYR A 21 17.89 4.10 12.63
CA TYR A 21 17.09 3.99 11.41
C TYR A 21 16.12 5.17 11.31
N SER A 22 15.94 5.66 10.08
CA SER A 22 14.88 6.61 9.74
C SER A 22 13.75 5.85 9.06
N LEU A 23 12.51 6.20 9.38
CA LEU A 23 11.32 5.62 8.78
C LEU A 23 10.74 6.59 7.74
N ILE A 24 10.45 6.06 6.57
CA ILE A 24 9.70 6.74 5.52
C ILE A 24 8.59 5.82 5.04
N TRP A 25 7.39 6.34 4.91
CA TRP A 25 6.26 5.62 4.36
C TRP A 25 6.18 5.80 2.85
N VAL A 26 5.79 4.75 2.13
CA VAL A 26 5.53 4.81 0.69
C VAL A 26 4.16 4.24 0.42
N GLU A 27 3.26 5.10 -0.03
CA GLU A 27 1.89 4.74 -0.39
C GLU A 27 1.72 4.85 -1.91
N ALA A 28 1.24 3.77 -2.53
CA ALA A 28 0.90 3.75 -3.95
C ALA A 28 -0.62 3.67 -4.10
N VAL A 29 -1.23 4.78 -4.47
CA VAL A 29 -2.66 4.90 -4.73
C VAL A 29 -2.89 4.77 -6.24
N CYS A 30 -3.74 3.83 -6.64
CA CYS A 30 -4.07 3.62 -8.04
C CYS A 30 -5.58 3.42 -8.18
N ASP A 31 -6.26 4.39 -8.79
CA ASP A 31 -7.68 4.36 -9.12
C ASP A 31 -7.93 4.21 -10.64
N ASP A 32 -6.87 4.22 -11.44
CA ASP A 32 -6.93 3.88 -12.87
C ASP A 32 -7.28 2.40 -13.06
N GLU A 33 -8.51 2.15 -13.50
CA GLU A 33 -9.06 0.80 -13.70
C GLU A 33 -8.24 -0.05 -14.69
N GLU A 34 -7.65 0.55 -15.73
CA GLU A 34 -6.87 -0.18 -16.73
C GLU A 34 -5.54 -0.65 -16.13
N VAL A 35 -4.87 0.23 -15.39
CA VAL A 35 -3.62 -0.09 -14.70
C VAL A 35 -3.87 -1.14 -13.60
N VAL A 36 -4.93 -0.97 -12.80
CA VAL A 36 -5.31 -1.93 -11.75
C VAL A 36 -5.58 -3.30 -12.38
N ARG A 37 -6.41 -3.36 -13.43
CA ARG A 37 -6.73 -4.62 -14.11
C ARG A 37 -5.50 -5.29 -14.71
N PHE A 38 -4.61 -4.52 -15.36
CA PHE A 38 -3.36 -5.05 -15.90
C PHE A 38 -2.48 -5.66 -14.81
N ASN A 39 -2.33 -4.98 -13.68
CA ASN A 39 -1.56 -5.47 -12.54
C ASN A 39 -2.18 -6.72 -11.91
N MET A 40 -3.51 -6.77 -11.79
CA MET A 40 -4.24 -7.95 -11.30
C MET A 40 -4.00 -9.17 -12.19
N LEU A 41 -4.15 -9.02 -13.51
CA LEU A 41 -3.90 -10.10 -14.47
C LEU A 41 -2.44 -10.58 -14.40
N THR A 42 -1.50 -9.65 -14.28
CA THR A 42 -0.07 -9.95 -14.12
C THR A 42 0.19 -10.74 -12.84
N LYS A 43 -0.42 -10.33 -11.73
CA LYS A 43 -0.30 -11.02 -10.43
C LYS A 43 -0.90 -12.43 -10.50
N VAL A 44 -2.09 -12.60 -11.07
CA VAL A 44 -2.71 -13.92 -11.24
C VAL A 44 -1.84 -14.85 -12.09
N LYS A 45 -1.23 -14.31 -13.15
CA LYS A 45 -0.41 -15.11 -14.08
C LYS A 45 0.95 -15.52 -13.52
N TYR A 46 1.61 -14.66 -12.75
CA TYR A 46 3.02 -14.84 -12.38
C TYR A 46 3.27 -15.04 -10.89
N SER A 47 2.29 -14.76 -10.01
CA SER A 47 2.48 -14.96 -8.57
C SER A 47 2.38 -16.44 -8.19
N PRO A 48 3.24 -16.93 -7.29
CA PRO A 48 3.09 -18.27 -6.74
C PRO A 48 1.77 -18.46 -5.97
N ASP A 49 1.16 -17.37 -5.48
CA ASP A 49 -0.10 -17.38 -4.70
C ASP A 49 -1.28 -18.04 -5.44
N PHE A 50 -1.29 -17.99 -6.78
CA PHE A 50 -2.42 -18.42 -7.62
C PHE A 50 -2.09 -19.62 -8.51
N LYS A 51 -0.92 -20.25 -8.32
CA LYS A 51 -0.40 -21.29 -9.22
C LYS A 51 -1.33 -22.50 -9.37
N GLU A 52 -2.06 -22.84 -8.31
CA GLU A 52 -2.96 -24.00 -8.25
C GLU A 52 -4.43 -23.63 -8.54
N MET A 53 -4.69 -22.42 -9.03
CA MET A 53 -6.02 -21.93 -9.36
C MET A 53 -6.18 -21.72 -10.87
N SER A 54 -7.40 -21.88 -11.37
CA SER A 54 -7.74 -21.36 -12.70
C SER A 54 -7.71 -19.83 -12.71
N ALA A 55 -7.52 -19.22 -13.88
CA ALA A 55 -7.45 -17.76 -14.01
C ALA A 55 -8.72 -17.06 -13.47
N ASP A 56 -9.91 -17.61 -13.74
CA ASP A 56 -11.18 -17.03 -13.29
C ASP A 56 -11.33 -17.12 -11.76
N GLN A 57 -10.95 -18.25 -11.16
CA GLN A 57 -10.96 -18.42 -9.70
C GLN A 57 -9.98 -17.46 -9.02
N ALA A 58 -8.76 -17.35 -9.57
CA ALA A 58 -7.72 -16.46 -9.05
C ALA A 58 -8.13 -14.98 -9.15
N MET A 59 -8.73 -14.58 -10.28
CA MET A 59 -9.25 -13.22 -10.45
C MET A 59 -10.40 -12.92 -9.48
N SER A 60 -11.32 -13.88 -9.28
CA SER A 60 -12.41 -13.73 -8.31
C SER A 60 -11.89 -13.60 -6.88
N ASP A 61 -10.92 -14.44 -6.49
CA ASP A 61 -10.28 -14.37 -5.17
C ASP A 61 -9.57 -13.03 -4.95
N LEU A 62 -8.75 -12.62 -5.91
CA LEU A 62 -8.01 -11.36 -5.83
C LEU A 62 -8.94 -10.15 -5.75
N THR A 63 -10.03 -10.14 -6.51
CA THR A 63 -11.05 -9.08 -6.48
C THR A 63 -11.73 -9.00 -5.10
N ALA A 64 -12.14 -10.14 -4.54
CA ALA A 64 -12.76 -10.18 -3.21
C ALA A 64 -11.80 -9.70 -2.12
N ARG A 65 -10.51 -10.02 -2.24
CA ARG A 65 -9.47 -9.54 -1.32
C ARG A 65 -9.28 -8.03 -1.42
N ILE A 66 -9.18 -7.48 -2.62
CA ILE A 66 -9.07 -6.02 -2.83
C ILE A 66 -10.26 -5.31 -2.18
N GLN A 67 -11.49 -5.76 -2.47
CA GLN A 67 -12.71 -5.19 -1.87
C GLN A 67 -12.64 -5.17 -0.34
N LYS A 68 -12.25 -6.29 0.27
CA LYS A 68 -12.12 -6.39 1.73
C LYS A 68 -11.07 -5.44 2.30
N TYR A 69 -9.94 -5.25 1.62
CA TYR A 69 -8.92 -4.29 2.07
C TYR A 69 -9.40 -2.84 1.89
N SER A 70 -10.11 -2.53 0.81
CA SER A 70 -10.67 -1.20 0.55
C SER A 70 -11.67 -0.75 1.61
N GLU A 71 -12.43 -1.67 2.21
CA GLU A 71 -13.42 -1.36 3.27
C GLU A 71 -12.80 -0.81 4.56
N ILE A 72 -11.54 -1.15 4.83
CA ILE A 72 -10.83 -0.76 6.06
C ILE A 72 -9.57 0.08 5.76
N TYR A 73 -9.37 0.46 4.50
CA TYR A 73 -8.18 1.19 4.08
C TYR A 73 -8.23 2.63 4.59
N GLU A 74 -7.14 3.03 5.25
CA GLU A 74 -6.92 4.39 5.73
C GLU A 74 -5.68 4.94 5.01
N THR A 75 -5.83 6.09 4.35
CA THR A 75 -4.71 6.71 3.62
C THR A 75 -3.76 7.41 4.58
N ILE A 76 -2.47 7.42 4.24
CA ILE A 76 -1.43 8.02 5.07
C ILE A 76 -1.71 9.51 5.33
N GLN A 77 -1.55 9.97 6.56
CA GLN A 77 -1.73 11.37 6.95
C GLN A 77 -0.41 12.06 7.24
N ASP A 78 -0.39 13.40 7.14
CA ASP A 78 0.78 14.23 7.49
C ASP A 78 1.27 14.03 8.92
N SER A 79 0.38 13.61 9.83
CA SER A 79 0.71 13.29 11.22
C SER A 79 1.57 12.03 11.39
N GLU A 80 1.69 11.18 10.37
CA GLU A 80 2.40 9.90 10.44
C GLU A 80 3.89 10.00 10.06
N GLY A 81 4.38 11.21 9.80
CA GLY A 81 5.79 11.49 9.56
C GLY A 81 6.14 11.61 8.07
N ALA A 82 7.37 11.25 7.71
CA ALA A 82 7.84 11.38 6.34
C ALA A 82 7.19 10.32 5.44
N PHE A 83 6.57 10.74 4.33
CA PHE A 83 5.97 9.82 3.38
C PHE A 83 6.11 10.27 1.92
N ILE A 84 5.95 9.32 1.01
CA ILE A 84 5.84 9.53 -0.44
C ILE A 84 4.52 8.90 -0.89
N LYS A 85 3.69 9.67 -1.61
CA LYS A 85 2.49 9.15 -2.30
C LYS A 85 2.72 9.12 -3.80
N LEU A 86 2.48 7.95 -4.39
CA LEU A 86 2.50 7.73 -5.83
C LEU A 86 1.05 7.54 -6.30
N PHE A 87 0.62 8.34 -7.27
CA PHE A 87 -0.76 8.29 -7.79
C PHE A 87 -0.76 7.75 -9.21
N ASN A 88 -1.50 6.67 -9.47
CA ASN A 88 -1.60 6.01 -10.78
C ASN A 88 -0.23 5.71 -11.39
N LEU A 89 0.70 5.27 -10.54
CA LEU A 89 2.09 4.99 -10.89
C LEU A 89 2.87 6.21 -11.43
N SER A 90 2.29 7.41 -11.38
CA SER A 90 2.98 8.67 -11.62
C SER A 90 3.55 9.23 -10.32
N SER A 91 4.75 9.81 -10.40
CA SER A 91 5.43 10.45 -9.27
C SER A 91 5.43 11.96 -9.48
N LYS A 92 4.91 12.74 -8.53
CA LYS A 92 5.24 14.15 -8.39
C LYS A 92 6.17 14.30 -7.19
N ILE A 93 7.46 14.51 -7.44
CA ILE A 93 8.45 14.87 -6.42
C ILE A 93 8.46 16.40 -6.32
N GLY A 94 8.08 16.93 -5.16
CA GLY A 94 8.18 18.35 -4.84
C GLY A 94 9.11 18.55 -3.65
N THR A 95 10.19 19.28 -3.85
CA THR A 95 10.98 19.86 -2.75
C THR A 95 10.62 21.32 -2.65
N GLU A 96 9.88 21.73 -1.62
CA GLU A 96 9.89 23.15 -1.24
C GLU A 96 11.19 23.41 -0.48
N ALA A 97 12.08 24.18 -1.10
CA ALA A 97 13.13 24.86 -0.37
C ALA A 97 12.45 25.91 0.50
N VAL A 98 12.56 25.76 1.82
CA VAL A 98 12.22 26.81 2.77
C VAL A 98 13.20 27.96 2.50
N ALA A 99 12.69 29.04 1.91
CA ALA A 99 13.38 30.32 1.79
C ALA A 99 13.20 31.13 3.08
#